data_AF-A0A836RAV0-F1
#
_entry.id   AF-A0A836RAV0-F1
#
_cell.length_a   1.000
_cell.length_b   1.000
_cell.length_c   1.000
_cell.angle_alpha   90.00
_cell.angle_beta   90.00
_cell.angle_gamma   90.00
#
_symmetry.space_group_name_H-M   'P 1'
#
loop_
_entity.id
_entity.type
_entity.pdbx_description
1 polymer ?
#
loop_
_entity_poly.entity_id
_entity_poly.type
_entity_poly.pdbx_seq_one_letter_code
_entity_poly.pdbx_strand_id
1 'polypeptide(L)' 'DTVVGVLGVACLYGFTRVSLVLKEVVQDIRGRLVVFFPGEYEDNNYRLLDARDGWNYLAVPITLHNGVND' A
#
# COMPACT_ATOMS: atom_id res chain seq x y z
N ASP A 1 12.35 15.20 9.56
CA ASP A 1 11.66 14.04 8.99
C ASP A 1 10.17 14.10 9.24
N THR A 2 9.37 14.06 8.17
CA THR A 2 7.91 14.07 8.22
C THR A 2 7.36 12.82 7.54
N VAL A 3 6.23 12.33 8.02
CA VAL A 3 5.52 11.17 7.47
C VAL A 3 4.11 11.59 7.11
N VAL A 4 3.66 11.24 5.90
CA VAL A 4 2.27 11.40 5.48
C VAL A 4 1.58 10.04 5.61
N GLY A 5 0.56 9.98 6.46
CA GLY A 5 -0.28 8.80 6.65
C GLY A 5 -1.51 8.86 5.74
N VAL A 6 -1.73 7.82 4.93
CA VAL A 6 -2.92 7.67 4.08
C VAL A 6 -3.84 6.61 4.67
N LEU A 7 -5.06 7.03 4.98
CA LEU A 7 -6.12 6.21 5.57
C LEU A 7 -7.28 6.09 4.57
N GLY A 8 -8.10 5.05 4.71
CA GLY A 8 -9.34 4.93 3.93
C GLY A 8 -9.15 4.56 2.45
N VAL A 9 -8.01 3.98 2.07
CA VAL A 9 -7.76 3.57 0.66
C VAL A 9 -8.74 2.51 0.15
N ALA A 10 -9.48 1.83 1.03
CA ALA A 10 -10.57 0.93 0.66
C ALA A 10 -11.67 1.62 -0.15
N CYS A 11 -11.90 2.92 0.05
CA CYS A 11 -12.92 3.68 -0.68
C CYS A 11 -12.64 3.75 -2.20
N LEU A 12 -11.42 3.41 -2.63
CA LEU A 12 -11.04 3.36 -4.04
C LEU A 12 -11.39 2.01 -4.71
N TYR A 13 -11.78 1.00 -3.92
CA TYR A 13 -12.18 -0.30 -4.44
C TYR A 13 -13.35 -0.18 -5.43
N GLY A 14 -13.26 -0.88 -6.56
CA GLY A 14 -14.23 -0.79 -7.65
C GLY A 14 -14.09 0.45 -8.55
N PHE A 15 -13.34 1.48 -8.14
CA PHE A 15 -13.10 2.68 -8.94
C PHE A 15 -11.71 2.69 -9.60
N THR A 16 -10.66 2.43 -8.83
CA THR A 16 -9.28 2.46 -9.34
C THR A 16 -8.34 1.63 -8.46
N ARG A 17 -7.12 1.40 -8.95
CA ARG A 17 -6.06 0.77 -8.17
C ARG A 17 -5.36 1.83 -7.32
N VAL A 18 -5.19 1.56 -6.03
CA VAL A 18 -4.44 2.44 -5.12
C VAL A 18 -3.04 2.72 -5.67
N SER A 19 -2.40 1.74 -6.32
CA SER A 19 -1.06 1.90 -6.90
C SER A 19 -0.98 2.95 -8.00
N LEU A 20 -2.06 3.20 -8.74
CA LEU A 20 -2.12 4.26 -9.75
C LEU A 20 -2.20 5.63 -9.06
N VAL A 21 -3.04 5.76 -8.04
CA VAL A 21 -3.16 7.00 -7.27
C VAL A 21 -1.83 7.35 -6.59
N LEU A 22 -1.15 6.36 -6.00
CA LEU A 22 0.13 6.57 -5.35
C LEU A 22 1.23 7.04 -6.31
N LYS A 23 1.25 6.54 -7.55
CA LYS A 23 2.21 6.98 -8.58
C LYS A 23 2.08 8.46 -8.90
N GLU A 24 0.87 9.01 -8.89
CA GLU A 24 0.64 10.42 -9.19
C GLU A 24 1.04 11.34 -8.03
N VAL A 25 0.86 10.90 -6.77
CA VAL A 25 1.08 11.78 -5.61
C VAL A 25 2.48 11.65 -4.99
N VAL A 26 3.23 10.57 -5.27
CA VAL A 26 4.49 10.27 -4.58
C VAL A 26 5.55 11.37 -4.75
N GLN A 27 5.56 12.06 -5.90
CA GLN A 27 6.52 13.13 -6.18
C GLN A 27 6.31 14.39 -5.31
N ASP A 28 5.09 14.58 -4.78
CA ASP A 28 4.74 15.75 -3.96
C ASP A 28 4.96 15.51 -2.46
N ILE A 29 5.23 14.26 -2.05
CA ILE A 29 5.40 13.90 -0.64
C ILE A 29 6.82 14.25 -0.18
N ARG A 30 6.92 15.33 0.60
CA ARG A 30 8.16 15.65 1.34
C ARG A 30 8.31 14.71 2.54
N GLY A 31 9.12 13.66 2.38
CA GLY A 31 9.44 12.69 3.42
C GLY A 31 9.00 11.27 3.07
N ARG A 32 8.39 10.56 4.02
CA ARG A 32 7.92 9.18 3.83
C ARG A 32 6.40 9.12 3.71
N LEU A 33 5.92 8.19 2.89
CA LEU A 33 4.51 7.86 2.77
C LEU A 33 4.23 6.55 3.50
N VAL A 34 3.21 6.54 4.35
CA VAL A 34 2.70 5.33 5.01
C VAL A 34 1.25 5.15 4.60
N VAL A 35 0.92 3.97 4.06
CA VAL A 35 -0.43 3.62 3.66
C VAL A 35 -0.97 2.57 4.61
N PHE A 36 -2.08 2.89 5.29
CA PHE A 36 -2.80 1.94 6.12
C PHE A 36 -3.69 1.09 5.21
N PHE A 37 -3.10 0.02 4.68
CA PHE A 37 -3.74 -0.84 3.70
C PHE A 37 -4.73 -1.79 4.40
N PRO A 38 -6.04 -1.72 4.08
CA PRO A 38 -7.09 -2.47 4.78
C PRO A 38 -7.28 -3.85 4.14
N GLY A 39 -6.19 -4.62 4.05
CA GLY A 39 -6.16 -5.88 3.34
C GLY A 39 -5.03 -6.78 3.81
N GLU A 40 -4.83 -7.86 3.07
CA GLU A 40 -3.84 -8.88 3.40
C GLU A 40 -2.53 -8.59 2.68
N TYR A 41 -1.43 -8.93 3.35
CA TYR A 41 -0.09 -8.92 2.78
C TYR A 41 0.46 -10.33 2.80
N GLU A 42 0.74 -10.88 1.62
CA GLU A 42 1.25 -12.25 1.42
C GLU A 42 2.20 -12.24 0.22
N ASP A 43 3.40 -12.80 0.36
CA ASP A 43 4.41 -12.92 -0.72
C ASP A 43 4.66 -11.64 -1.52
N ASN A 44 4.90 -10.50 -0.84
CA ASN A 44 5.07 -9.17 -1.44
C ASN A 44 3.83 -8.61 -2.18
N ASN A 45 2.68 -9.28 -2.09
CA ASN A 45 1.42 -8.83 -2.68
C ASN A 45 0.49 -8.27 -1.62
N TYR A 46 -0.23 -7.22 -1.99
CA TYR A 46 -1.19 -6.53 -1.13
C TYR A 46 -2.57 -6.66 -1.74
N ARG A 47 -3.44 -7.44 -1.09
CA ARG A 47 -4.75 -7.81 -1.61
C ARG A 47 -5.86 -7.14 -0.82
N LEU A 48 -6.78 -6.50 -1.54
CA LEU A 48 -8.00 -5.94 -0.96
C LEU A 48 -9.21 -6.65 -1.56
N LEU A 49 -9.95 -7.41 -0.74
CA LEU A 49 -11.10 -8.23 -1.17
C LEU A 49 -10.71 -9.19 -2.31
N ASP A 50 -11.59 -9.41 -3.30
CA ASP A 50 -11.35 -10.23 -4.49
C ASP A 50 -10.55 -9.52 -5.60
N ALA A 51 -9.84 -8.43 -5.28
CA ALA A 51 -9.02 -7.74 -6.27
C ALA A 51 -7.93 -8.70 -6.77
N ARG A 52 -7.97 -9.01 -8.08
CA ARG A 52 -6.91 -9.81 -8.71
C ARG A 52 -5.59 -9.06 -8.63
N ASP A 53 -4.70 -9.61 -7.80
CA ASP A 53 -3.34 -9.13 -7.61
C ASP A 53 -2.52 -9.29 -8.90
N GLY A 54 -1.66 -8.30 -9.16
CA GLY A 54 -0.72 -8.35 -10.27
C GLY A 54 0.35 -7.26 -10.23
N TRP A 55 0.38 -6.44 -9.18
CA TRP A 55 1.38 -5.40 -9.01
C TRP A 55 1.67 -5.20 -7.53
N ASN A 56 2.92 -5.44 -7.12
CA ASN A 56 3.39 -5.11 -5.78
C ASN A 56 3.57 -3.60 -5.66
N TYR A 57 3.25 -3.01 -4.51
CA TYR A 57 3.36 -1.56 -4.32
C TYR A 57 4.82 -1.06 -4.27
N LEU A 58 5.81 -1.96 -4.47
CA LEU A 58 7.22 -1.76 -4.13
C LEU A 58 7.40 -1.16 -2.72
N ALA A 59 6.43 -1.45 -1.85
CA ALA A 59 6.35 -0.91 -0.52
C ALA A 59 7.07 -1.85 0.45
N VAL A 60 7.74 -1.26 1.43
CA VAL A 60 8.30 -2.01 2.56
C VAL A 60 7.16 -2.28 3.54
N PRO A 61 6.78 -3.55 3.77
CA PRO A 61 5.72 -3.87 4.71
C PRO A 61 6.15 -3.55 6.14
N ILE A 62 5.22 -3.04 6.95
CA ILE A 62 5.39 -2.87 8.39
C ILE A 62 4.51 -3.92 9.06
N THR A 63 5.08 -5.10 9.30
CA THR A 63 4.42 -6.26 9.90
C THR A 63 5.03 -6.57 11.27
N LEU A 64 4.31 -7.33 12.11
CA LEU A 64 4.79 -7.73 13.44
C LEU A 64 6.09 -8.54 13.37
N HIS A 65 6.23 -9.35 12.32
CA HIS A 65 7.41 -10.14 11.98
C HIS A 65 8.22 -9.32 10.98
N ASN A 66 9.54 -9.17 11.17
CA ASN A 66 10.43 -8.22 10.44
C ASN A 66 10.64 -8.55 8.94
N GLY A 67 9.60 -8.93 8.19
CA GLY A 67 9.70 -9.30 6.77
C GLY A 67 10.63 -10.48 6.49
N VAL A 68 11.06 -11.21 7.52
CA VAL A 68 11.76 -12.48 7.41
C VAL A 68 10.67 -13.54 7.38
N ASN A 69 10.44 -14.10 6.20
CA ASN A 69 9.69 -15.35 6.07
C ASN A 69 10.48 -16.43 6.80
N ASP A 70 9.87 -17.11 7.77
CA ASP A 70 10.36 -18.42 8.24
C ASP A 70 10.22 -19.46 7.12
#